data_AF-A0A2S5B9L0-F1
#
_entry.id   AF-A0A2S5B9L0-F1
#
_cell.length_a   1.000
_cell.length_b   1.000
_cell.length_c   1.000
_cell.angle_alpha   90.00
_cell.angle_beta   90.00
_cell.angle_gamma   90.00
#
_symmetry.space_group_name_H-M   'P 1'
#
loop_
_entity.id
_entity.type
_entity.pdbx_description
1 polymer ?
#
loop_
_entity_poly.entity_id
_entity_poly.type
_entity_poly.pdbx_seq_one_letter_code
_entity_poly.pdbx_strand_id
1 'polypeptide(L)'
;MGFSEFIASAKDAIIPPAPPVPPKTEADLDRSKDEVIRRLTQELVMTRERKHDLERRQLQETKARKEAIERVRELEDVIALKNGMFDSLERQLELLEKHTAELQRKEAELVALRAEQAEQPISANDLAHRFEQLSDLFTQLQDTLTCPVCYEPFGRGQAVSLQCGHTFCQTCYTEWEQRHVEAFKNSPRQGVYTGPECPECRTADVRRGRVRIYSLEEVVRLVERGKREIAAHPYTPADIKPIEPITAAQLLLQEQDETQDDPRTDLDAVEVSIETHAPVAAETKAVERGNDAKQSESTVFDGTIGIIDATPPLLDPPPISEQSISDVQAAPSPEAPMGPSPGAPSSPIYTRADQSDEPDQPHPPPQSIAPPANTDAVIAADIVLPDASRLSLEETYLRERAAARLRAREEELRLETEAAARRAEEEEREAREAREQVLAERGRRPYAVGAVGRSD
;
A
#
# COMPACT_ATOMS: atom_id res chain seq x y z
N MET A 1 44.22 -41.70 26.29
CA MET A 1 44.35 -42.99 27.01
C MET A 1 44.53 -44.06 25.92
N GLY A 2 45.66 -44.70 25.64
CA GLY A 2 46.80 -45.10 26.43
C GLY A 2 47.04 -46.59 26.15
N PHE A 3 47.51 -46.95 24.93
CA PHE A 3 47.70 -48.34 24.48
C PHE A 3 49.17 -48.81 24.55
N SER A 4 50.02 -48.12 25.30
CA SER A 4 51.47 -48.32 25.34
C SER A 4 51.99 -49.03 26.60
N GLU A 5 51.13 -49.56 27.48
CA GLU A 5 51.55 -50.10 28.80
C GLU A 5 51.51 -51.63 28.96
N PHE A 6 51.17 -52.42 27.94
CA PHE A 6 50.96 -53.87 28.11
C PHE A 6 52.05 -54.82 27.58
N ILE A 7 53.25 -54.32 27.25
CA ILE A 7 54.40 -55.17 26.87
C ILE A 7 55.54 -55.01 27.89
N ALA A 8 55.31 -55.48 29.11
CA ALA A 8 56.37 -55.62 30.11
C ALA A 8 56.02 -56.69 31.15
N SER A 9 55.77 -57.95 30.74
CA SER A 9 55.82 -59.08 31.69
C SER A 9 55.84 -60.44 30.99
N ALA A 10 57.03 -60.99 30.75
CA ALA A 10 57.32 -62.42 30.63
C ALA A 10 58.83 -62.62 30.41
N LYS A 11 59.63 -62.23 31.41
CA LYS A 11 60.98 -62.77 31.62
C LYS A 11 60.85 -63.97 32.55
N ASP A 12 61.67 -64.99 32.26
CA ASP A 12 62.06 -66.09 33.15
C ASP A 12 61.04 -67.22 33.39
N ALA A 13 61.01 -68.16 32.44
CA ALA A 13 60.70 -69.56 32.71
C ALA A 13 61.78 -70.45 32.08
N ILE A 14 62.66 -70.99 32.92
CA ILE A 14 63.69 -71.96 32.59
C ILE A 14 62.99 -73.26 32.18
N ILE A 15 63.09 -73.62 30.89
CA ILE A 15 62.58 -74.88 30.35
C ILE A 15 63.62 -75.98 30.63
N PRO A 16 63.25 -77.10 31.27
CA PRO A 16 64.15 -78.23 31.50
C PRO A 16 64.48 -79.00 30.19
N PRO A 17 65.66 -79.65 30.10
CA PRO A 17 66.09 -80.38 28.91
C PRO A 17 65.21 -81.61 28.66
N ALA A 18 64.61 -81.67 27.47
CA ALA A 18 63.78 -82.80 27.03
C ALA A 18 64.66 -84.06 26.73
N PRO A 19 64.15 -85.26 27.03
CA PRO A 19 64.86 -86.52 26.79
C PRO A 19 64.98 -86.88 25.29
N PRO A 20 65.99 -87.69 24.90
CA PRO A 20 66.28 -88.04 23.52
C PRO A 20 65.17 -88.89 22.89
N VAL A 21 64.58 -88.38 21.82
CA VAL A 21 63.52 -89.04 21.05
C VAL A 21 64.13 -90.09 20.11
N PRO A 22 63.61 -91.33 20.05
CA PRO A 22 64.10 -92.38 19.14
C PRO A 22 63.83 -92.05 17.65
N PRO A 23 64.66 -92.55 16.72
CA PRO A 23 64.53 -92.27 15.29
C PRO A 23 63.20 -92.81 14.75
N LYS A 24 62.32 -91.91 14.34
CA LYS A 24 61.04 -92.25 13.69
C LYS A 24 61.33 -92.94 12.37
N THR A 25 60.62 -94.03 12.10
CA THR A 25 60.69 -94.73 10.83
C THR A 25 60.08 -93.87 9.72
N GLU A 26 60.57 -94.01 8.47
CA GLU A 26 60.20 -93.18 7.33
C GLU A 26 58.67 -93.15 7.08
N ALA A 27 57.96 -94.24 7.38
CA ALA A 27 56.51 -94.34 7.30
C ALA A 27 55.74 -93.51 8.36
N ASP A 28 56.31 -93.29 9.54
CA ASP A 28 55.72 -92.44 10.59
C ASP A 28 55.89 -90.95 10.27
N LEU A 29 56.97 -90.61 9.57
CA LEU A 29 57.20 -89.25 9.06
C LEU A 29 56.16 -88.90 7.99
N ASP A 30 55.81 -89.83 7.10
CA ASP A 30 54.82 -89.56 6.05
C ASP A 30 53.39 -89.46 6.60
N ARG A 31 53.00 -90.32 7.55
CA ARG A 31 51.72 -90.13 8.28
C ARG A 31 51.66 -88.81 9.05
N SER A 32 52.77 -88.41 9.66
CA SER A 32 52.88 -87.13 10.35
C SER A 32 52.79 -85.95 9.39
N LYS A 33 53.36 -86.06 8.18
CA LYS A 33 53.23 -85.03 7.13
C LYS A 33 51.79 -84.92 6.65
N ASP A 34 51.12 -86.05 6.40
CA ASP A 34 49.72 -86.06 5.95
C ASP A 34 48.77 -85.45 7.00
N GLU A 35 49.00 -85.72 8.28
CA GLU A 35 48.21 -85.11 9.37
C GLU A 35 48.46 -83.60 9.48
N VAL A 36 49.71 -83.17 9.31
CA VAL A 36 50.07 -81.74 9.25
C VAL A 36 49.44 -81.06 8.03
N ILE A 37 49.47 -81.70 6.86
CA ILE A 37 48.83 -81.19 5.63
C ILE A 37 47.31 -81.10 5.83
N ARG A 38 46.67 -82.11 6.43
CA ARG A 38 45.24 -82.08 6.71
C ARG A 38 44.86 -80.95 7.66
N ARG A 39 45.64 -80.77 8.74
CA ARG A 39 45.43 -79.69 9.71
C ARG A 39 45.60 -78.30 9.07
N LEU A 40 46.67 -78.10 8.29
CA LEU A 40 46.90 -76.86 7.54
C LEU A 40 45.77 -76.61 6.54
N THR A 41 45.29 -77.64 5.86
CA THR A 41 44.16 -77.53 4.91
C THR A 41 42.88 -77.11 5.63
N GLN A 42 42.59 -77.71 6.80
CA GLN A 42 41.43 -77.35 7.61
C GLN A 42 41.54 -75.91 8.15
N GLU A 43 42.71 -75.50 8.62
CA GLU A 43 42.97 -74.12 9.07
C GLU A 43 42.83 -73.11 7.91
N LEU A 44 43.27 -73.46 6.70
CA LEU A 44 43.06 -72.64 5.51
C LEU A 44 41.58 -72.51 5.13
N VAL A 45 40.79 -73.59 5.27
CA VAL A 45 39.33 -73.53 5.05
C VAL A 45 38.67 -72.63 6.10
N MET A 46 38.96 -72.83 7.39
CA MET A 46 38.40 -72.00 8.46
C MET A 46 38.79 -70.53 8.34
N THR A 47 40.01 -70.24 7.91
CA THR A 47 40.45 -68.84 7.67
C THR A 47 39.77 -68.22 6.45
N ARG A 48 39.54 -69.00 5.38
CA ARG A 48 38.75 -68.55 4.23
C ARG A 48 37.30 -68.27 4.60
N GLU A 49 36.67 -69.15 5.37
CA GLU A 49 35.29 -68.96 5.87
C GLU A 49 35.19 -67.72 6.76
N ARG A 50 36.10 -67.55 7.72
CA ARG A 50 36.16 -66.33 8.56
C ARG A 50 36.36 -65.08 7.72
N LYS A 51 37.25 -65.12 6.73
CA LYS A 51 37.47 -64.00 5.81
C LYS A 51 36.20 -63.66 5.04
N HIS A 52 35.53 -64.66 4.48
CA HIS A 52 34.27 -64.49 3.76
C HIS A 52 33.16 -63.92 4.66
N ASP A 53 33.07 -64.36 5.91
CA ASP A 53 32.11 -63.82 6.88
C ASP A 53 32.42 -62.38 7.29
N LEU A 54 33.69 -62.01 7.42
CA LEU A 54 34.11 -60.63 7.63
C LEU A 54 33.75 -59.74 6.43
N GLU A 55 34.01 -60.21 5.20
CA GLU A 55 33.61 -59.51 3.97
C GLU A 55 32.09 -59.33 3.91
N ARG A 56 31.31 -60.35 4.31
CA ARG A 56 29.84 -60.28 4.38
C ARG A 56 29.36 -59.24 5.40
N ARG A 57 29.99 -59.18 6.58
CA ARG A 57 29.67 -58.17 7.61
C ARG A 57 30.05 -56.76 7.15
N GLN A 58 31.22 -56.58 6.54
CA GLN A 58 31.63 -55.30 5.98
C GLN A 58 30.66 -54.83 4.88
N LEU A 59 30.17 -55.75 4.04
CA LEU A 59 29.15 -55.42 3.05
C LEU A 59 27.83 -54.98 3.70
N GLN A 60 27.40 -55.67 4.77
CA GLN A 60 26.20 -55.28 5.52
C GLN A 60 26.37 -53.92 6.21
N GLU A 61 27.52 -53.64 6.82
CA GLU A 61 27.84 -52.37 7.46
C GLU A 61 27.90 -51.22 6.45
N THR A 62 28.51 -51.45 5.29
CA THR A 62 28.54 -50.45 4.21
C THR A 62 27.15 -50.20 3.63
N LYS A 63 26.31 -51.23 3.52
CA LYS A 63 24.90 -51.08 3.12
C LYS A 63 24.11 -50.28 4.15
N ALA A 64 24.19 -50.64 5.43
CA ALA A 64 23.51 -49.91 6.51
C ALA A 64 23.99 -48.45 6.60
N ARG A 65 25.28 -48.20 6.37
CA ARG A 65 25.84 -46.85 6.31
C ARG A 65 25.28 -46.05 5.13
N LYS A 66 25.13 -46.66 3.95
CA LYS A 66 24.52 -46.00 2.79
C LYS A 66 23.05 -45.66 3.05
N GLU A 67 22.28 -46.60 3.58
CA GLU A 67 20.88 -46.37 3.96
C GLU A 67 20.74 -45.27 5.03
N ALA A 68 21.64 -45.21 5.99
CA ALA A 68 21.66 -44.13 6.99
C ALA A 68 21.96 -42.75 6.35
N ILE A 69 22.89 -42.69 5.39
CA ILE A 69 23.21 -41.45 4.67
C ILE A 69 22.02 -41.00 3.81
N GLU A 70 21.32 -41.93 3.15
CA GLU A 70 20.12 -41.63 2.36
C GLU A 70 19.01 -41.03 3.25
N ARG A 71 18.75 -41.62 4.42
CA ARG A 71 17.78 -41.06 5.38
C ARG A 71 18.18 -39.68 5.89
N VAL A 72 19.47 -39.42 6.11
CA VAL A 72 19.93 -38.09 6.52
C VAL A 72 19.64 -37.07 5.41
N ARG A 73 19.88 -37.41 4.14
CA ARG A 73 19.55 -36.55 3.01
C ARG A 73 18.05 -36.27 2.89
N GLU A 74 17.22 -37.30 3.06
CA GLU A 74 15.76 -37.13 3.07
C GLU A 74 15.30 -36.18 4.19
N LEU A 75 15.90 -36.28 5.38
CA LEU A 75 15.61 -35.36 6.48
C LEU A 75 16.11 -33.95 6.21
N GLU A 76 17.27 -33.78 5.57
CA GLU A 76 17.80 -32.49 5.13
C GLU A 76 16.84 -31.82 4.13
N ASP A 77 16.30 -32.57 3.18
CA ASP A 77 15.30 -32.08 2.20
C ASP A 77 13.99 -31.66 2.89
N VAL A 78 13.50 -32.45 3.86
CA VAL A 78 12.31 -32.09 4.65
C VAL A 78 12.55 -30.83 5.48
N ILE A 79 13.74 -30.67 6.07
CA ILE A 79 14.11 -29.46 6.80
C ILE A 79 14.17 -28.26 5.85
N ALA A 80 14.75 -28.41 4.67
CA ALA A 80 14.81 -27.35 3.66
C ALA A 80 13.40 -26.92 3.20
N LEU A 81 12.51 -27.88 2.92
CA LEU A 81 11.12 -27.60 2.55
C LEU A 81 10.37 -26.88 3.68
N LYS A 82 10.53 -27.36 4.92
CA LYS A 82 9.93 -26.74 6.10
C LYS A 82 10.40 -25.30 6.25
N ASN A 83 11.69 -25.03 6.14
CA ASN A 83 12.23 -23.67 6.21
C ASN A 83 11.67 -22.78 5.11
N GLY A 84 11.56 -23.28 3.87
CA GLY A 84 10.91 -22.54 2.78
C GLY A 84 9.45 -22.18 3.05
N MET A 85 8.70 -23.06 3.72
CA MET A 85 7.33 -22.76 4.16
C MET A 85 7.30 -21.70 5.27
N PHE A 86 8.22 -21.74 6.23
CA PHE A 86 8.32 -20.71 7.28
C PHE A 86 8.66 -19.34 6.70
N ASP A 87 9.64 -19.26 5.80
CA ASP A 87 9.99 -18.01 5.12
C ASP A 87 8.80 -17.44 4.33
N SER A 88 7.98 -18.29 3.71
CA SER A 88 6.77 -17.86 3.01
C SER A 88 5.71 -17.32 3.97
N LEU A 89 5.52 -17.95 5.14
CA LEU A 89 4.57 -17.50 6.16
C LEU A 89 5.02 -16.19 6.79
N GLU A 90 6.32 -16.03 7.05
CA GLU A 90 6.90 -14.79 7.59
C GLU A 90 6.64 -13.61 6.65
N ARG A 91 6.88 -13.77 5.34
CA ARG A 91 6.53 -12.73 4.34
C ARG A 91 5.03 -12.42 4.30
N GLN A 92 4.18 -13.42 4.48
CA GLN A 92 2.73 -13.20 4.55
C GLN A 92 2.33 -12.42 5.80
N LEU A 93 2.95 -12.70 6.94
CA LEU A 93 2.75 -11.95 8.18
C LEU A 93 3.19 -10.48 8.02
N GLU A 94 4.38 -10.23 7.47
CA GLU A 94 4.88 -8.87 7.19
C GLU A 94 3.92 -8.09 6.27
N LEU A 95 3.38 -8.74 5.24
CA LEU A 95 2.41 -8.12 4.33
C LEU A 95 1.10 -7.77 5.05
N LEU A 96 0.57 -8.67 5.89
CA LEU A 96 -0.65 -8.43 6.68
C LEU A 96 -0.45 -7.32 7.73
N GLU A 97 0.71 -7.26 8.36
CA GLU A 97 1.07 -6.19 9.29
C GLU A 97 1.10 -4.84 8.57
N LYS A 98 1.70 -4.78 7.38
CA LYS A 98 1.70 -3.57 6.55
C LYS A 98 0.29 -3.12 6.18
N HIS A 99 -0.58 -4.04 5.77
CA HIS A 99 -1.98 -3.72 5.46
C HIS A 99 -2.76 -3.24 6.67
N THR A 100 -2.52 -3.84 7.84
CA THR A 100 -3.17 -3.42 9.09
C THR A 100 -2.73 -2.02 9.50
N ALA A 101 -1.44 -1.69 9.37
CA ALA A 101 -0.93 -0.35 9.62
C ALA A 101 -1.50 0.70 8.64
N GLU A 102 -1.68 0.34 7.36
CA GLU A 102 -2.31 1.20 6.37
C GLU A 102 -3.79 1.47 6.69
N LEU A 103 -4.52 0.44 7.08
CA LEU A 103 -5.92 0.57 7.52
C LEU A 103 -6.03 1.46 8.76
N GLN A 104 -5.18 1.26 9.77
CA GLN A 104 -5.15 2.11 10.96
C GLN A 104 -4.85 3.59 10.62
N ARG A 105 -3.95 3.84 9.65
CA ARG A 105 -3.70 5.20 9.17
C ARG A 105 -4.94 5.81 8.53
N LYS A 106 -5.68 5.05 7.73
CA LYS A 106 -6.92 5.49 7.09
C LYS A 106 -8.04 5.70 8.10
N GLU A 107 -8.15 4.86 9.12
CA GLU A 107 -9.06 5.05 10.24
C GLU A 107 -8.73 6.34 11.00
N ALA A 108 -7.46 6.61 11.30
CA ALA A 108 -7.04 7.85 11.93
C ALA A 108 -7.34 9.09 11.07
N GLU A 109 -7.13 9.01 9.75
CA GLU A 109 -7.48 10.06 8.79
C GLU A 109 -8.99 10.33 8.79
N LEU A 110 -9.83 9.29 8.78
CA LEU A 110 -11.29 9.43 8.86
C LEU A 110 -11.74 10.00 10.21
N VAL A 111 -11.10 9.61 11.31
CA VAL A 111 -11.38 10.16 12.64
C VAL A 111 -11.01 11.65 12.68
N ALA A 112 -9.87 12.05 12.12
CA ALA A 112 -9.47 13.45 12.02
C ALA A 112 -10.47 14.27 11.18
N LEU A 113 -10.86 13.78 9.99
CA LEU A 113 -11.86 14.45 9.15
C LEU A 113 -13.22 14.58 9.84
N ARG A 114 -13.64 13.58 10.61
CA ARG A 114 -14.87 13.66 11.41
C ARG A 114 -14.75 14.67 12.54
N ALA A 115 -13.58 14.80 13.18
CA ALA A 115 -13.34 15.81 14.19
C ALA A 115 -13.37 17.23 13.59
N GLU A 116 -12.72 17.44 12.44
CA GLU A 116 -12.78 18.71 11.70
C GLU A 116 -14.22 19.05 11.27
N GLN A 117 -14.99 18.06 10.82
CA GLN A 117 -16.40 18.25 10.49
C GLN A 117 -17.27 18.59 11.72
N ALA A 118 -16.91 18.05 12.89
CA ALA A 118 -17.59 18.37 14.16
C ALA A 118 -17.25 19.79 14.66
N GLU A 119 -16.03 20.27 14.41
CA GLU A 119 -15.62 21.65 14.72
C GLU A 119 -16.26 22.68 13.78
N GLN A 120 -16.43 22.30 12.51
CA GLN A 120 -17.06 23.14 11.49
C GLN A 120 -18.29 22.44 10.91
N PRO A 121 -19.40 22.36 11.68
CA PRO A 121 -20.63 21.80 11.15
C PRO A 121 -21.11 22.71 10.02
N ILE A 122 -20.91 22.28 8.77
CA ILE A 122 -21.51 22.91 7.61
C ILE A 122 -23.01 22.71 7.79
N SER A 123 -23.67 23.75 8.30
CA SER A 123 -25.12 23.70 8.50
C SER A 123 -25.78 23.40 7.15
N ALA A 124 -26.84 22.60 7.16
CA ALA A 124 -27.61 22.31 5.94
C ALA A 124 -28.07 23.60 5.23
N ASN A 125 -28.28 24.68 5.99
CA ASN A 125 -28.60 26.00 5.48
C ASN A 125 -27.41 26.67 4.76
N ASP A 126 -26.18 26.54 5.27
CA ASP A 126 -24.98 27.07 4.60
C ASP A 126 -24.72 26.32 3.29
N LEU A 127 -24.91 24.99 3.28
CA LEU A 127 -24.79 24.19 2.06
C LEU A 127 -25.84 24.58 1.01
N ALA A 128 -27.10 24.72 1.43
CA ALA A 128 -28.19 25.17 0.57
C ALA A 128 -27.90 26.55 -0.04
N HIS A 129 -27.45 27.49 0.79
CA HIS A 129 -27.10 28.83 0.36
C HIS A 129 -25.92 28.84 -0.62
N ARG A 130 -24.87 28.05 -0.38
CA ARG A 130 -23.75 27.91 -1.33
C ARG A 130 -24.18 27.28 -2.65
N PHE A 131 -25.10 26.32 -2.62
CA PHE A 131 -25.65 25.72 -3.83
C PHE A 131 -26.46 26.74 -4.64
N GLU A 132 -27.30 27.54 -3.98
CA GLU A 132 -28.04 28.63 -4.60
C GLU A 132 -27.08 29.66 -5.23
N GLN A 133 -26.03 30.07 -4.51
CA GLN A 133 -24.98 30.95 -5.04
C GLN A 133 -24.28 30.37 -6.28
N LEU A 134 -23.98 29.07 -6.29
CA LEU A 134 -23.38 28.41 -7.46
C LEU A 134 -24.36 28.36 -8.64
N SER A 135 -25.64 28.05 -8.39
CA SER A 135 -26.69 28.06 -9.42
C SER A 135 -26.85 29.46 -10.04
N ASP A 136 -26.83 30.50 -9.22
CA ASP A 136 -26.87 31.90 -9.67
C ASP A 136 -25.65 32.26 -10.51
N LEU A 137 -24.45 31.85 -10.09
CA LEU A 137 -23.22 32.06 -10.84
C LEU A 137 -23.29 31.40 -12.22
N PHE A 138 -23.76 30.15 -12.32
CA PHE A 138 -23.91 29.46 -13.60
C PHE A 138 -24.93 30.15 -14.51
N THR A 139 -25.98 30.73 -13.94
CA THR A 139 -26.98 31.50 -14.68
C THR A 139 -26.37 32.79 -15.22
N GLN A 140 -25.65 33.56 -14.39
CA GLN A 140 -24.94 34.76 -14.81
C GLN A 140 -23.89 34.48 -15.89
N LEU A 141 -23.11 33.41 -15.73
CA LEU A 141 -22.15 32.98 -16.74
C LEU A 141 -22.85 32.62 -18.05
N GLN A 142 -23.97 31.91 -18.00
CA GLN A 142 -24.73 31.58 -19.20
C GLN A 142 -25.20 32.84 -19.93
N ASP A 143 -25.69 33.84 -19.22
CA ASP A 143 -26.15 35.10 -19.82
C ASP A 143 -25.02 35.81 -20.57
N THR A 144 -23.79 35.77 -20.04
CA THR A 144 -22.60 36.31 -20.73
C THR A 144 -22.16 35.48 -21.95
N LEU A 145 -22.63 34.24 -22.06
CA LEU A 145 -22.33 33.31 -23.14
C LEU A 145 -23.49 33.19 -24.14
N THR A 146 -24.23 34.27 -24.34
CA THR A 146 -25.29 34.38 -25.34
C THR A 146 -24.84 35.19 -26.54
N CYS A 147 -25.36 34.84 -27.72
CA CYS A 147 -25.14 35.64 -28.91
C CYS A 147 -26.00 36.90 -28.83
N PRO A 148 -25.45 38.11 -29.00
CA PRO A 148 -26.23 39.34 -28.86
C PRO A 148 -27.21 39.59 -30.03
N VAL A 149 -27.14 38.78 -31.09
CA VAL A 149 -28.05 38.88 -32.25
C VAL A 149 -29.31 38.03 -32.06
N CYS A 150 -29.17 36.77 -31.64
CA CYS A 150 -30.31 35.86 -31.42
C CYS A 150 -30.70 35.69 -29.94
N TYR A 151 -29.89 36.17 -29.00
CA TYR A 151 -30.01 35.98 -27.55
C TYR A 151 -30.04 34.51 -27.09
N GLU A 152 -29.60 33.59 -27.95
CA GLU A 152 -29.45 32.18 -27.59
C GLU A 152 -28.03 31.90 -27.06
N PRO A 153 -27.89 30.97 -26.11
CA PRO A 153 -26.57 30.53 -25.63
C PRO A 153 -25.76 29.93 -26.78
N PHE A 154 -24.45 30.17 -26.80
CA PHE A 154 -23.59 29.60 -27.83
C PHE A 154 -23.64 28.07 -27.80
N GLY A 155 -23.93 27.45 -28.95
CA GLY A 155 -23.79 26.00 -29.12
C GLY A 155 -22.33 25.58 -29.24
N ARG A 156 -22.05 24.29 -28.99
CA ARG A 156 -20.71 23.70 -29.16
C ARG A 156 -20.18 23.96 -30.57
N GLY A 157 -19.02 24.62 -30.66
CA GLY A 157 -18.38 24.93 -31.94
C GLY A 157 -19.07 26.02 -32.77
N GLN A 158 -20.05 26.73 -32.20
CA GLN A 158 -20.80 27.76 -32.92
C GLN A 158 -20.37 29.19 -32.58
N ALA A 159 -19.52 29.40 -31.57
CA ALA A 159 -19.05 30.73 -31.22
C ALA A 159 -17.98 31.23 -32.20
N VAL A 160 -18.19 32.43 -32.75
CA VAL A 160 -17.29 33.09 -33.68
C VAL A 160 -16.95 34.46 -33.13
N SER A 161 -15.67 34.70 -32.87
CA SER A 161 -15.20 35.99 -32.40
C SER A 161 -14.56 36.78 -33.53
N LEU A 162 -14.89 38.07 -33.58
CA LEU A 162 -14.31 39.03 -34.50
C LEU A 162 -13.08 39.68 -33.86
N GLN A 163 -12.23 40.33 -34.66
CA GLN A 163 -11.02 40.98 -34.14
C GLN A 163 -11.28 42.16 -33.23
N CYS A 164 -12.48 42.75 -33.30
CA CYS A 164 -12.94 43.75 -32.34
C CYS A 164 -13.34 43.16 -30.97
N GLY A 165 -13.22 41.84 -30.78
CA GLY A 165 -13.51 41.14 -29.52
C GLY A 165 -14.96 40.68 -29.35
N HIS A 166 -15.89 41.15 -30.19
CA HIS A 166 -17.29 40.72 -30.12
C HIS A 166 -17.48 39.31 -30.65
N THR A 167 -18.33 38.54 -29.97
CA THR A 167 -18.59 37.13 -30.29
C THR A 167 -20.04 36.89 -30.67
N PHE A 168 -20.26 36.08 -31.70
CA PHE A 168 -21.57 35.79 -32.27
C PHE A 168 -21.73 34.30 -32.56
N CYS A 169 -22.97 33.85 -32.73
CA CYS A 169 -23.24 32.52 -33.25
C CYS A 169 -22.85 32.47 -34.74
N GLN A 170 -22.30 31.34 -35.19
CA GLN A 170 -21.82 31.15 -36.57
C GLN A 170 -22.94 31.42 -37.57
N THR A 171 -24.17 30.97 -37.28
CA THR A 171 -25.36 31.20 -38.13
C THR A 171 -25.66 32.70 -38.25
N CYS A 172 -25.76 33.37 -37.11
CA CYS A 172 -26.06 34.80 -36.98
C CYS A 172 -25.08 35.66 -37.77
N TYR A 173 -23.78 35.39 -37.59
CA TYR A 173 -22.73 36.13 -38.26
C TYR A 173 -22.68 35.83 -39.77
N THR A 174 -22.92 34.58 -40.17
CA THR A 174 -22.95 34.19 -41.59
C THR A 174 -24.10 34.87 -42.34
N GLU A 175 -25.29 34.92 -41.75
CA GLU A 175 -26.43 35.65 -42.32
C GLU A 175 -26.15 37.16 -42.42
N TRP A 176 -25.53 37.73 -41.39
CA TRP A 176 -25.14 39.13 -41.37
C TRP A 176 -24.14 39.48 -42.47
N GLU A 177 -23.13 38.62 -42.66
CA GLU A 177 -22.14 38.71 -43.72
C GLU A 177 -22.79 38.62 -45.11
N GLN A 178 -23.70 37.66 -45.32
CA GLN A 178 -24.42 37.52 -46.59
C GLN A 178 -25.23 38.77 -46.94
N ARG A 179 -25.99 39.32 -45.98
CA ARG A 179 -26.75 40.57 -46.18
C ARG A 179 -25.85 41.75 -46.56
N HIS A 180 -24.66 41.85 -45.95
CA HIS A 180 -23.66 42.88 -46.29
C HIS A 180 -23.10 42.71 -47.70
N VAL A 181 -22.80 41.47 -48.11
CA VAL A 181 -22.31 41.17 -49.46
C VAL A 181 -23.38 41.51 -50.52
N GLU A 182 -24.64 41.17 -50.26
CA GLU A 182 -25.75 41.49 -51.16
C GLU A 182 -26.01 42.99 -51.27
N ALA A 183 -26.03 43.70 -50.14
CA ALA A 183 -26.16 45.16 -50.12
C ALA A 183 -25.03 45.85 -50.89
N PHE A 184 -23.80 45.32 -50.78
CA PHE A 184 -22.67 45.82 -51.54
C PHE A 184 -22.80 45.56 -53.05
N LYS A 185 -23.21 44.35 -53.47
CA LYS A 185 -23.45 44.03 -54.89
C LYS A 185 -24.49 44.94 -55.54
N ASN A 186 -25.48 45.38 -54.77
CA ASN A 186 -26.55 46.26 -55.24
C ASN A 186 -26.21 47.76 -55.14
N SER A 187 -25.08 48.12 -54.53
CA SER A 187 -24.69 49.52 -54.35
C SER A 187 -24.14 50.12 -55.65
N PRO A 188 -24.65 51.27 -56.12
CA PRO A 188 -24.14 51.95 -57.32
C PRO A 188 -22.74 52.54 -57.12
N ARG A 189 -22.23 52.57 -55.88
CA ARG A 189 -20.84 52.95 -55.59
C ARG A 189 -19.93 51.75 -55.82
N GLN A 190 -19.44 51.61 -57.05
CA GLN A 190 -18.32 50.72 -57.39
C GLN A 190 -17.07 51.17 -56.63
N GLY A 191 -16.89 50.64 -55.43
CA GLY A 191 -15.75 50.88 -54.54
C GLY A 191 -15.20 49.56 -53.98
N VAL A 192 -14.12 49.61 -53.21
CA VAL A 192 -13.26 48.47 -52.89
C VAL A 192 -13.88 47.36 -52.02
N TYR A 193 -15.18 47.31 -51.69
CA TYR A 193 -15.71 46.52 -50.55
C TYR A 193 -14.94 46.84 -49.26
N THR A 194 -15.48 46.66 -48.07
CA THR A 194 -14.69 46.79 -46.83
C THR A 194 -14.79 45.55 -45.95
N GLY A 195 -15.58 44.57 -46.36
CA GLY A 195 -16.00 43.48 -45.48
C GLY A 195 -17.30 43.86 -44.76
N PRO A 196 -17.97 42.90 -44.11
CA PRO A 196 -19.09 43.20 -43.23
C PRO A 196 -18.60 43.97 -42.00
N GLU A 197 -19.41 44.91 -41.52
CA GLU A 197 -19.16 45.60 -40.27
C GLU A 197 -19.59 44.72 -39.08
N CYS A 198 -18.93 44.84 -37.92
CA CYS A 198 -19.38 44.15 -36.71
C CYS A 198 -20.79 44.63 -36.29
N PRO A 199 -21.76 43.73 -35.99
CA PRO A 199 -23.10 44.13 -35.56
C PRO A 199 -23.14 45.04 -34.33
N GLU A 200 -22.19 44.86 -33.40
CA GLU A 200 -22.11 45.62 -32.14
C GLU A 200 -21.40 46.97 -32.32
N CYS A 201 -20.13 46.94 -32.71
CA CYS A 201 -19.27 48.13 -32.72
C CYS A 201 -19.09 48.78 -34.09
N ARG A 202 -19.68 48.20 -35.15
CA ARG A 202 -19.59 48.68 -36.55
C ARG A 202 -18.17 48.89 -37.09
N THR A 203 -17.17 48.27 -36.46
CA THR A 203 -15.79 48.34 -36.94
C THR A 203 -15.65 47.50 -38.21
N ALA A 204 -15.09 48.08 -39.27
CA ALA A 204 -14.99 47.47 -40.60
C ALA A 204 -13.78 46.53 -40.79
N ASP A 205 -12.93 46.34 -39.77
CA ASP A 205 -11.68 45.55 -39.89
C ASP A 205 -11.88 44.03 -39.76
N VAL A 206 -13.06 43.52 -40.13
CA VAL A 206 -13.42 42.10 -39.98
C VAL A 206 -12.83 41.22 -41.10
N ARG A 207 -12.16 41.83 -42.10
CA ARG A 207 -11.53 41.12 -43.22
C ARG A 207 -10.47 40.13 -42.79
N ARG A 208 -9.81 40.36 -41.65
CA ARG A 208 -8.71 39.52 -41.15
C ARG A 208 -9.18 38.21 -40.51
N GLY A 209 -10.46 37.85 -40.69
CA GLY A 209 -10.95 36.49 -40.52
C GLY A 209 -11.69 36.27 -39.21
N ARG A 210 -12.57 35.27 -39.27
CA ARG A 210 -13.28 34.71 -38.12
C ARG A 210 -12.26 33.98 -37.24
N VAL A 211 -12.16 34.36 -35.97
CA VAL A 211 -11.30 33.67 -35.01
C VAL A 211 -12.18 32.77 -34.16
N ARG A 212 -11.89 31.48 -34.17
CA ARG A 212 -12.51 30.50 -33.28
C ARG A 212 -11.74 30.50 -31.97
N ILE A 213 -12.40 30.88 -30.88
CA ILE A 213 -11.79 30.93 -29.55
C ILE A 213 -12.11 29.62 -28.82
N TYR A 214 -11.20 28.65 -28.87
CA TYR A 214 -11.38 27.33 -28.24
C TYR A 214 -11.61 27.41 -26.73
N SER A 215 -11.00 28.38 -26.03
CA SER A 215 -11.23 28.59 -24.60
C SER A 215 -12.67 28.96 -24.28
N LEU A 216 -13.33 29.74 -25.14
CA LEU A 216 -14.73 30.09 -24.97
C LEU A 216 -15.64 28.87 -25.15
N GLU A 217 -15.35 28.01 -26.13
CA GLU A 217 -16.10 26.77 -26.34
C GLU A 217 -15.98 25.81 -25.16
N GLU A 218 -14.80 25.77 -24.54
CA GLU A 218 -14.57 24.96 -23.36
C GLU A 218 -15.35 25.51 -22.15
N VAL A 219 -15.39 26.84 -21.99
CA VAL A 219 -16.23 27.48 -20.94
C VAL A 219 -17.71 27.17 -21.18
N VAL A 220 -18.21 27.30 -22.41
CA VAL A 220 -19.58 26.91 -22.78
C VAL A 220 -19.85 25.45 -22.42
N ARG A 221 -18.93 24.54 -22.72
CA ARG A 221 -19.04 23.11 -22.39
C ARG A 221 -19.09 22.86 -20.88
N LEU A 222 -18.28 23.58 -20.11
CA LEU A 222 -18.25 23.48 -18.64
C LEU A 222 -19.54 24.01 -18.03
N VAL A 223 -20.08 25.14 -18.51
CA VAL A 223 -21.36 25.69 -18.06
C VAL A 223 -22.50 24.73 -18.38
N GLU A 224 -22.59 24.20 -19.61
CA GLU A 224 -23.58 23.18 -19.99
C GLU A 224 -23.51 21.94 -19.09
N ARG A 225 -22.29 21.47 -18.78
CA ARG A 225 -22.07 20.32 -17.90
C ARG A 225 -22.50 20.62 -16.47
N GLY A 226 -22.09 21.77 -15.92
CA GLY A 226 -22.48 22.21 -14.58
C GLY A 226 -24.00 22.31 -14.43
N LYS A 227 -24.69 22.91 -15.40
CA LYS A 227 -26.16 22.96 -15.42
C LYS A 227 -26.80 21.58 -15.46
N ARG A 228 -26.24 20.65 -16.24
CA ARG A 228 -26.73 19.27 -16.30
C ARG A 228 -26.52 18.52 -14.98
N GLU A 229 -25.37 18.71 -14.34
CA GLU A 229 -25.06 18.10 -13.04
C GLU A 229 -25.99 18.63 -11.94
N ILE A 230 -26.24 19.95 -11.92
CA ILE A 230 -27.20 20.61 -11.03
C ILE A 230 -28.63 20.12 -11.29
N ALA A 231 -29.03 19.96 -12.56
CA ALA A 231 -30.36 19.47 -12.90
C ALA A 231 -30.56 17.96 -12.61
N ALA A 232 -29.49 17.16 -12.74
CA ALA A 232 -29.52 15.73 -12.44
C ALA A 232 -29.50 15.45 -10.92
N HIS A 233 -28.84 16.34 -10.16
CA HIS A 233 -28.77 16.29 -8.71
C HIS A 233 -29.32 17.60 -8.15
N PRO A 234 -30.64 17.86 -8.30
CA PRO A 234 -31.23 19.01 -7.64
C PRO A 234 -30.92 18.87 -6.17
N TYR A 235 -30.45 19.95 -5.54
CA TYR A 235 -30.37 20.00 -4.10
C TYR A 235 -31.80 19.89 -3.56
N THR A 236 -32.24 18.65 -3.35
CA THR A 236 -33.30 18.38 -2.42
C THR A 236 -32.62 18.52 -1.07
N PRO A 237 -33.06 19.44 -0.19
CA PRO A 237 -32.84 19.25 1.22
C PRO A 237 -33.64 17.99 1.55
N ALA A 238 -33.07 16.83 1.23
CA ALA A 238 -33.59 15.57 1.67
C ALA A 238 -33.73 15.73 3.17
N ASP A 239 -34.82 15.20 3.72
CA ASP A 239 -34.81 14.72 5.08
C ASP A 239 -33.65 13.72 5.17
N ILE A 240 -32.42 14.24 5.35
CA ILE A 240 -31.25 13.48 5.72
C ILE A 240 -31.65 13.02 7.11
N LYS A 241 -32.34 11.87 7.16
CA LYS A 241 -32.48 11.11 8.38
C LYS A 241 -31.07 11.09 8.95
N PRO A 242 -30.86 11.61 10.16
CA PRO A 242 -29.55 11.60 10.80
C PRO A 242 -28.96 10.23 10.52
N ILE A 243 -27.81 10.19 9.85
CA ILE A 243 -27.15 8.92 9.57
C ILE A 243 -26.87 8.37 10.96
N GLU A 244 -27.73 7.47 11.43
CA GLU A 244 -27.53 6.83 12.71
C GLU A 244 -26.18 6.16 12.59
N PRO A 245 -25.26 6.41 13.53
CA PRO A 245 -23.93 5.82 13.46
C PRO A 245 -24.13 4.32 13.34
N ILE A 246 -23.74 3.75 12.20
CA ILE A 246 -23.88 2.34 11.94
C ILE A 246 -23.09 1.65 13.05
N THR A 247 -23.83 1.06 13.99
CA THR A 247 -23.19 0.42 15.14
C THR A 247 -22.44 -0.79 14.62
N ALA A 248 -21.32 -1.16 15.25
CA ALA A 248 -20.58 -2.37 14.88
C ALA A 248 -21.49 -3.62 14.83
N ALA A 249 -22.57 -3.63 15.64
CA ALA A 249 -23.61 -4.65 15.59
C ALA A 249 -24.41 -4.68 14.27
N GLN A 250 -24.73 -3.52 13.68
CA GLN A 250 -25.42 -3.45 12.38
C GLN A 250 -24.54 -3.91 11.23
N LEU A 251 -23.23 -3.58 11.25
CA LEU A 251 -22.27 -4.10 10.25
C LEU A 251 -22.17 -5.62 10.30
N LEU A 252 -22.07 -6.19 11.50
CA LEU A 252 -21.99 -7.66 11.68
C LEU A 252 -23.28 -8.39 11.26
N LEU A 253 -24.45 -7.74 11.39
CA LEU A 253 -25.72 -8.32 10.93
C LEU A 253 -25.88 -8.21 9.41
N GLN A 254 -25.36 -7.14 8.80
CA GLN A 254 -25.46 -6.93 7.35
C GLN A 254 -24.59 -7.91 6.54
N GLU A 255 -23.41 -8.28 7.07
CA GLU A 255 -22.57 -9.34 6.46
C GLU A 255 -23.21 -10.74 6.52
N GLN A 256 -24.13 -10.98 7.48
CA GLN A 256 -24.83 -12.27 7.57
C GLN A 256 -25.94 -12.38 6.51
N ASP A 257 -26.67 -11.31 6.23
CA ASP A 257 -27.75 -11.33 5.23
C ASP A 257 -27.24 -11.45 3.79
N GLU A 258 -26.06 -10.89 3.45
CA GLU A 258 -25.50 -11.03 2.10
C GLU A 258 -25.00 -12.45 1.77
N THR A 259 -24.79 -13.30 2.77
CA THR A 259 -24.44 -14.71 2.54
C THR A 259 -25.64 -15.63 2.35
N GLN A 260 -26.87 -15.12 2.46
CA GLN A 260 -28.10 -15.92 2.41
C GLN A 260 -28.90 -15.82 1.10
N ASP A 261 -28.44 -15.03 0.11
CA ASP A 261 -28.98 -15.05 -1.26
C ASP A 261 -28.30 -16.13 -2.13
N ASP A 262 -28.74 -17.36 -1.88
CA ASP A 262 -29.02 -18.46 -2.81
C ASP A 262 -28.37 -18.41 -4.23
N PRO A 263 -27.26 -19.13 -4.51
CA PRO A 263 -26.94 -19.57 -5.86
C PRO A 263 -27.74 -20.85 -6.18
N ARG A 264 -29.06 -20.74 -6.21
CA ARG A 264 -29.95 -21.70 -6.89
C ARG A 264 -30.41 -21.12 -8.22
N THR A 265 -29.45 -20.71 -9.03
CA THR A 265 -29.63 -20.70 -10.48
C THR A 265 -28.92 -21.90 -11.04
N ASP A 266 -29.74 -22.80 -11.57
CA ASP A 266 -29.41 -23.97 -12.38
C ASP A 266 -28.16 -23.75 -13.25
N LEU A 267 -27.06 -24.39 -12.86
CA LEU A 267 -25.94 -24.64 -13.75
C LEU A 267 -26.14 -26.03 -14.36
N ASP A 268 -26.82 -26.04 -15.50
CA ASP A 268 -26.59 -27.06 -16.51
C ASP A 268 -25.10 -27.09 -16.87
N ALA A 269 -24.52 -28.29 -16.71
CA ALA A 269 -23.33 -28.82 -17.37
C ALA A 269 -22.37 -27.80 -18.03
N VAL A 270 -21.37 -27.34 -17.28
CA VAL A 270 -20.07 -26.97 -17.87
C VAL A 270 -19.03 -27.94 -17.33
N GLU A 271 -18.70 -28.90 -18.18
CA GLU A 271 -17.64 -29.89 -18.01
C GLU A 271 -16.28 -29.15 -18.05
N VAL A 272 -15.79 -28.72 -16.88
CA VAL A 272 -14.44 -28.16 -16.75
C VAL A 272 -13.44 -29.32 -16.69
N SER A 273 -12.77 -29.56 -17.81
CA SER A 273 -11.60 -30.43 -17.90
C SER A 273 -10.47 -29.87 -17.04
N ILE A 274 -10.18 -30.54 -15.92
CA ILE A 274 -8.96 -30.32 -15.14
C ILE A 274 -7.89 -31.24 -15.73
N GLU A 275 -7.01 -30.66 -16.56
CA GLU A 275 -5.77 -31.32 -16.98
C GLU A 275 -4.85 -31.48 -15.76
N THR A 276 -4.93 -32.66 -15.17
CA THR A 276 -3.95 -33.18 -14.21
C THR A 276 -2.77 -33.74 -15.00
N HIS A 277 -1.69 -32.97 -15.12
CA HIS A 277 -0.41 -33.52 -15.57
C HIS A 277 0.25 -34.28 -14.42
N ALA A 278 -0.01 -35.59 -14.36
CA ALA A 278 0.81 -36.58 -13.66
C ALA A 278 1.71 -37.32 -14.68
N PRO A 279 2.90 -37.78 -14.28
CA PRO A 279 3.93 -38.27 -15.20
C PRO A 279 3.60 -39.66 -15.75
N VAL A 280 3.79 -39.81 -17.05
CA VAL A 280 3.66 -41.06 -17.80
C VAL A 280 4.71 -42.07 -17.31
N ALA A 281 4.24 -43.12 -16.63
CA ALA A 281 4.95 -44.38 -16.50
C ALA A 281 4.84 -45.15 -17.82
N ALA A 282 5.95 -45.30 -18.54
CA ALA A 282 6.02 -46.14 -19.73
C ALA A 282 6.29 -47.59 -19.34
N GLU A 283 5.33 -48.45 -19.64
CA GLU A 283 5.45 -49.91 -19.59
C GLU A 283 6.55 -50.41 -20.53
N THR A 284 7.34 -51.33 -19.99
CA THR A 284 8.29 -52.18 -20.67
C THR A 284 7.59 -53.17 -21.62
N LYS A 285 7.94 -53.15 -22.91
CA LYS A 285 7.81 -54.32 -23.79
C LYS A 285 9.12 -54.59 -24.53
N ALA A 286 9.53 -55.85 -24.41
CA ALA A 286 10.73 -56.46 -24.95
C ALA A 286 10.70 -56.52 -26.49
N VAL A 287 11.83 -56.18 -27.12
CA VAL A 287 12.25 -56.71 -28.43
C VAL A 287 13.77 -56.90 -28.39
N GLU A 288 14.19 -58.07 -28.85
CA GLU A 288 15.57 -58.57 -28.89
C GLU A 288 16.44 -57.92 -29.99
N ARG A 289 17.76 -58.12 -29.81
CA ARG A 289 18.88 -58.15 -30.77
C ARG A 289 19.51 -56.82 -31.20
N GLY A 290 20.84 -56.80 -30.99
CA GLY A 290 21.78 -56.25 -31.96
C GLY A 290 22.95 -55.53 -31.33
N ASN A 291 24.10 -56.21 -31.23
CA ASN A 291 25.41 -55.59 -31.02
C ASN A 291 25.63 -54.48 -32.06
N ASP A 292 26.26 -53.36 -31.66
CA ASP A 292 27.60 -53.02 -32.14
C ASP A 292 28.12 -51.71 -31.54
N ALA A 293 29.43 -51.70 -31.33
CA ALA A 293 30.23 -50.64 -30.75
C ALA A 293 30.52 -49.50 -31.75
N LYS A 294 30.60 -48.26 -31.23
CA LYS A 294 31.54 -47.14 -31.55
C LYS A 294 30.90 -45.82 -31.09
N GLN A 295 31.47 -45.14 -30.09
CA GLN A 295 32.44 -44.03 -30.19
C GLN A 295 31.89 -42.73 -30.79
N SER A 296 32.27 -41.61 -30.15
CA SER A 296 32.05 -40.18 -30.49
C SER A 296 30.67 -39.64 -30.07
N GLU A 297 30.49 -38.43 -29.53
CA GLU A 297 31.37 -37.30 -29.26
C GLU A 297 30.61 -36.38 -28.27
N SER A 298 31.29 -35.85 -27.26
CA SER A 298 30.70 -34.95 -26.26
C SER A 298 30.71 -33.51 -26.75
N THR A 299 29.56 -32.95 -27.08
CA THR A 299 29.36 -31.51 -27.25
C THR A 299 28.71 -30.93 -26.01
N VAL A 300 29.53 -30.15 -25.29
CA VAL A 300 29.16 -29.24 -24.21
C VAL A 300 28.31 -28.13 -24.82
N PHE A 301 27.07 -27.98 -24.36
CA PHE A 301 26.24 -26.80 -24.66
C PHE A 301 25.96 -26.07 -23.36
N ASP A 302 26.62 -24.93 -23.21
CA ASP A 302 26.56 -24.01 -22.09
C ASP A 302 25.35 -23.09 -22.27
N GLY A 303 24.30 -23.32 -21.46
CA GLY A 303 23.04 -22.58 -21.49
C GLY A 303 22.99 -21.52 -20.40
N THR A 304 23.61 -20.37 -20.65
CA THR A 304 23.45 -19.18 -19.82
C THR A 304 22.06 -18.57 -20.08
N ILE A 305 21.17 -18.66 -19.10
CA ILE A 305 19.85 -18.01 -19.11
C ILE A 305 20.05 -16.53 -18.77
N GLY A 306 19.94 -15.67 -19.79
CA GLY A 306 19.91 -14.21 -19.62
C GLY A 306 18.55 -13.74 -19.12
N ILE A 307 18.52 -13.15 -17.93
CA ILE A 307 17.41 -12.38 -17.39
C ILE A 307 17.39 -11.04 -18.12
N ILE A 308 16.30 -10.77 -18.85
CA ILE A 308 16.09 -9.51 -19.58
C ILE A 308 15.44 -8.54 -18.61
N ASP A 309 16.24 -7.63 -18.07
CA ASP A 309 15.80 -6.52 -17.22
C ASP A 309 15.31 -5.37 -18.12
N ALA A 310 14.01 -5.12 -18.12
CA ALA A 310 13.37 -4.09 -18.93
C ALA A 310 13.46 -2.73 -18.23
N THR A 311 14.60 -2.05 -18.37
CA THR A 311 14.73 -0.62 -18.03
C THR A 311 14.31 0.23 -19.24
N PRO A 312 13.33 1.15 -19.12
CA PRO A 312 12.96 2.04 -20.22
C PRO A 312 14.05 3.12 -20.45
N PRO A 313 14.31 3.54 -21.70
CA PRO A 313 15.37 4.48 -22.00
C PRO A 313 14.99 5.90 -21.56
N LEU A 314 15.90 6.53 -20.80
CA LEU A 314 15.93 7.97 -20.57
C LEU A 314 16.09 8.68 -21.93
N LEU A 315 15.11 9.53 -22.27
CA LEU A 315 15.24 10.50 -23.36
C LEU A 315 15.97 11.75 -22.82
N ASP A 316 17.16 12.01 -23.35
CA ASP A 316 17.88 13.25 -23.10
C ASP A 316 17.11 14.45 -23.69
N PRO A 317 16.98 15.58 -22.95
CA PRO A 317 16.41 16.80 -23.51
C PRO A 317 17.39 17.45 -24.51
N PRO A 318 16.89 18.11 -25.58
CA PRO A 318 17.74 18.74 -26.58
C PRO A 318 18.46 19.97 -26.02
N PRO A 319 19.62 20.35 -26.60
CA PRO A 319 20.40 21.48 -26.14
C PRO A 319 19.68 22.80 -26.43
N ILE A 320 19.43 23.59 -25.38
CA ILE A 320 19.02 24.98 -25.50
C ILE A 320 20.22 25.76 -26.04
N SER A 321 20.08 26.25 -27.28
CA SER A 321 21.03 27.19 -27.86
C SER A 321 20.85 28.56 -27.20
N GLU A 322 21.85 28.97 -26.42
CA GLU A 322 22.04 30.36 -26.03
C GLU A 322 22.38 31.18 -27.27
N GLN A 323 21.40 31.90 -27.81
CA GLN A 323 21.66 33.02 -28.71
C GLN A 323 21.41 34.33 -27.99
N SER A 324 22.50 35.07 -27.88
CA SER A 324 22.58 36.47 -27.49
C SER A 324 21.58 37.33 -28.26
N ILE A 325 20.75 38.07 -27.54
CA ILE A 325 20.12 39.29 -28.06
C ILE A 325 20.50 40.40 -27.08
N SER A 326 21.60 41.07 -27.43
CA SER A 326 21.91 42.42 -26.98
C SER A 326 21.07 43.42 -27.79
N ASP A 327 20.77 44.55 -27.17
CA ASP A 327 20.27 45.79 -27.78
C ASP A 327 18.83 45.84 -28.28
N VAL A 328 17.91 46.28 -27.40
CA VAL A 328 16.84 47.22 -27.81
C VAL A 328 16.75 48.37 -26.81
N GLN A 329 16.77 49.56 -27.39
CA GLN A 329 16.89 50.88 -26.82
C GLN A 329 15.75 51.27 -25.87
N ALA A 330 16.13 52.12 -24.92
CA ALA A 330 15.24 52.91 -24.08
C ALA A 330 14.32 53.82 -24.91
N ALA A 331 13.04 53.83 -24.53
CA ALA A 331 12.07 54.87 -24.88
C ALA A 331 11.01 54.98 -23.75
N PRO A 332 10.35 56.14 -23.59
CA PRO A 332 10.08 56.74 -22.28
C PRO A 332 8.72 56.39 -21.67
N SER A 333 8.65 56.56 -20.34
CA SER A 333 7.43 56.52 -19.52
C SER A 333 6.29 57.40 -20.07
N PRO A 334 5.05 56.89 -20.12
CA PRO A 334 3.88 57.74 -20.19
C PRO A 334 3.41 58.12 -18.79
N GLU A 335 3.20 59.43 -18.65
CA GLU A 335 2.69 60.14 -17.49
C GLU A 335 1.33 59.60 -17.02
N ALA A 336 1.16 59.59 -15.70
CA ALA A 336 -0.07 59.23 -15.02
C ALA A 336 -1.17 60.28 -15.25
N PRO A 337 -2.40 59.88 -15.62
CA PRO A 337 -3.56 60.76 -15.50
C PRO A 337 -4.08 60.73 -14.06
N MET A 338 -3.92 61.85 -13.36
CA MET A 338 -4.67 62.15 -12.15
C MET A 338 -6.16 62.23 -12.48
N GLY A 339 -6.97 61.40 -11.82
CA GLY A 339 -8.44 61.44 -11.84
C GLY A 339 -9.00 61.14 -10.44
N PRO A 340 -10.14 61.75 -10.05
CA PRO A 340 -10.50 61.96 -8.65
C PRO A 340 -11.08 60.72 -7.96
N SER A 341 -10.70 60.58 -6.68
CA SER A 341 -11.17 59.58 -5.72
C SER A 341 -12.69 59.68 -5.47
N PRO A 342 -13.47 58.58 -5.62
CA PRO A 342 -14.81 58.50 -5.08
C PRO A 342 -14.77 58.17 -3.58
N GLY A 343 -15.68 58.80 -2.85
CA GLY A 343 -15.69 58.91 -1.39
C GLY A 343 -15.89 57.59 -0.62
N ALA A 344 -15.28 57.57 0.55
CA ALA A 344 -15.55 56.61 1.61
C ALA A 344 -16.97 56.80 2.18
N PRO A 345 -17.73 55.72 2.44
CA PRO A 345 -18.93 55.82 3.24
C PRO A 345 -18.58 55.94 4.73
N SER A 346 -19.06 57.03 5.31
CA SER A 346 -19.02 57.37 6.73
C SER A 346 -19.62 56.27 7.61
N SER A 347 -18.85 55.80 8.59
CA SER A 347 -19.38 55.01 9.70
C SER A 347 -20.14 55.91 10.68
N PRO A 348 -21.36 55.56 11.12
CA PRO A 348 -22.03 56.31 12.18
C PRO A 348 -21.42 55.95 13.54
N ILE A 349 -20.90 56.98 14.20
CA ILE A 349 -20.60 57.00 15.63
C ILE A 349 -21.94 56.91 16.37
N TYR A 350 -22.19 55.77 17.02
CA TYR A 350 -23.16 55.69 18.12
C TYR A 350 -22.39 55.54 19.43
N THR A 351 -22.24 56.67 20.12
CA THR A 351 -22.03 56.71 21.56
C THR A 351 -23.29 56.19 22.25
N ARG A 352 -23.20 55.10 23.00
CA ARG A 352 -24.22 54.76 24.00
C ARG A 352 -23.56 54.44 25.34
N ALA A 353 -24.04 55.21 26.30
CA ALA A 353 -23.74 55.29 27.72
C ALA A 353 -23.55 53.95 28.45
N ASP A 354 -22.62 54.03 29.42
CA ASP A 354 -22.70 53.47 30.77
C ASP A 354 -24.02 52.75 31.09
N GLN A 355 -23.91 51.45 31.31
CA GLN A 355 -24.71 50.74 32.31
C GLN A 355 -23.87 49.59 32.86
N SER A 356 -23.42 49.82 34.08
CA SER A 356 -22.95 48.83 35.04
C SER A 356 -24.02 47.77 35.28
N ASP A 357 -23.71 46.51 35.01
CA ASP A 357 -24.42 45.37 35.56
C ASP A 357 -23.42 44.28 35.97
N GLU A 358 -23.66 43.75 37.16
CA GLU A 358 -22.91 42.74 37.89
C GLU A 358 -22.76 41.41 37.14
N PRO A 359 -21.72 40.61 37.42
CA PRO A 359 -21.64 39.24 36.95
C PRO A 359 -22.59 38.33 37.74
N ASP A 360 -23.69 37.95 37.09
CA ASP A 360 -24.64 36.96 37.58
C ASP A 360 -23.98 35.57 37.69
N GLN A 361 -24.21 34.92 38.83
CA GLN A 361 -23.66 33.61 39.17
C GLN A 361 -24.26 32.50 38.28
N PRO A 362 -23.48 31.47 37.91
CA PRO A 362 -24.04 30.30 37.21
C PRO A 362 -24.92 29.46 38.16
N HIS A 363 -26.20 29.35 37.81
CA HIS A 363 -27.13 28.41 38.42
C HIS A 363 -26.69 26.95 38.22
N PRO A 364 -26.88 26.07 39.23
CA PRO A 364 -26.63 24.63 39.09
C PRO A 364 -27.71 23.94 38.22
N PRO A 365 -27.37 22.85 37.51
CA PRO A 365 -28.32 22.10 36.69
C PRO A 365 -29.40 21.41 37.53
N PRO A 366 -30.61 21.22 36.97
CA PRO A 366 -31.74 20.61 37.68
C PRO A 366 -31.44 19.15 38.04
N GLN A 367 -31.74 18.83 39.31
CA GLN A 367 -31.63 17.49 39.88
C GLN A 367 -32.56 16.52 39.14
N SER A 368 -31.98 15.43 38.66
CA SER A 368 -32.67 14.28 38.08
C SER A 368 -33.59 13.66 39.14
N ILE A 369 -34.89 13.68 38.86
CA ILE A 369 -35.94 13.04 39.64
C ILE A 369 -35.76 11.53 39.49
N ALA A 370 -35.41 10.88 40.59
CA ALA A 370 -35.41 9.42 40.71
C ALA A 370 -36.83 8.86 40.48
N PRO A 371 -37.02 7.82 39.66
CA PRO A 371 -38.30 7.13 39.59
C PRO A 371 -38.58 6.36 40.89
N PRO A 372 -39.85 6.30 41.32
CA PRO A 372 -40.22 5.68 42.58
C PRO A 372 -40.03 4.16 42.55
N ALA A 373 -39.54 3.66 43.68
CA ALA A 373 -39.49 2.25 44.03
C ALA A 373 -40.88 1.61 43.88
N ASN A 374 -40.98 0.65 42.96
CA ASN A 374 -42.11 -0.27 42.90
C ASN A 374 -41.73 -1.51 43.71
N THR A 375 -42.18 -1.53 44.96
CA THR A 375 -42.30 -2.74 45.77
C THR A 375 -43.48 -3.57 45.28
N ASP A 376 -43.38 -4.89 45.46
CA ASP A 376 -44.42 -5.91 45.33
C ASP A 376 -44.63 -6.55 43.96
N ALA A 377 -43.78 -7.53 43.67
CA ALA A 377 -44.20 -8.75 43.00
C ALA A 377 -43.37 -9.94 43.53
N VAL A 378 -43.86 -10.53 44.63
CA VAL A 378 -43.46 -11.86 45.09
C VAL A 378 -43.99 -12.88 44.07
N ILE A 379 -43.17 -13.22 43.08
CA ILE A 379 -43.31 -14.46 42.32
C ILE A 379 -42.17 -15.35 42.79
N ALA A 380 -42.52 -16.27 43.69
CA ALA A 380 -41.69 -17.40 44.05
C ALA A 380 -41.57 -18.31 42.81
N ALA A 381 -40.56 -18.03 41.98
CA ALA A 381 -40.03 -19.00 41.06
C ALA A 381 -38.84 -19.67 41.75
N ASP A 382 -38.94 -20.97 41.98
CA ASP A 382 -37.83 -21.86 42.29
C ASP A 382 -36.79 -21.76 41.16
N ILE A 383 -35.91 -20.76 41.26
CA ILE A 383 -34.70 -20.71 40.47
C ILE A 383 -33.73 -21.65 41.18
N VAL A 384 -33.72 -22.88 40.70
CA VAL A 384 -32.64 -23.84 40.91
C VAL A 384 -31.34 -23.11 40.57
N LEU A 385 -30.61 -22.65 41.59
CA LEU A 385 -29.23 -22.19 41.47
C LEU A 385 -28.47 -23.31 40.74
N PRO A 386 -28.03 -23.10 39.48
CA PRO A 386 -27.20 -24.08 38.83
C PRO A 386 -25.93 -24.20 39.66
N ASP A 387 -25.65 -25.43 40.08
CA ASP A 387 -24.51 -25.81 40.89
C ASP A 387 -23.22 -25.25 40.26
N ALA A 388 -22.78 -24.09 40.78
CA ALA A 388 -21.61 -23.34 40.32
C ALA A 388 -20.29 -24.09 40.60
N SER A 389 -20.37 -25.31 41.15
CA SER A 389 -19.25 -26.10 41.63
C SER A 389 -18.63 -26.99 40.56
N ARG A 390 -19.07 -26.91 39.29
CA ARG A 390 -18.54 -27.74 38.19
C ARG A 390 -18.37 -26.96 36.87
N LEU A 391 -17.81 -25.76 36.92
CA LEU A 391 -17.12 -25.26 35.72
C LEU A 391 -16.06 -26.30 35.35
N SER A 392 -16.11 -26.77 34.09
CA SER A 392 -15.11 -27.71 33.58
C SER A 392 -13.71 -27.13 33.87
N LEU A 393 -12.78 -27.98 34.30
CA LEU A 393 -11.38 -27.60 34.50
C LEU A 393 -10.83 -26.86 33.26
N GLU A 394 -11.32 -27.24 32.08
CA GLU A 394 -11.03 -26.62 30.80
C GLU A 394 -11.53 -25.17 30.69
N GLU A 395 -12.75 -24.88 31.14
CA GLU A 395 -13.29 -23.52 31.12
C GLU A 395 -12.54 -22.60 32.10
N THR A 396 -12.13 -23.16 33.25
CA THR A 396 -11.31 -22.44 34.23
C THR A 396 -9.94 -22.10 33.65
N TYR A 397 -9.30 -23.05 32.96
CA TYR A 397 -8.04 -22.83 32.26
C TYR A 397 -8.15 -21.78 31.15
N LEU A 398 -9.23 -21.80 30.36
CA LEU A 398 -9.45 -20.81 29.29
C LEU A 398 -9.66 -19.40 29.86
N ARG A 399 -10.41 -19.25 30.96
CA ARG A 399 -10.57 -17.96 31.65
C ARG A 399 -9.26 -17.45 32.23
N GLU A 400 -8.46 -18.32 32.83
CA GLU A 400 -7.15 -17.95 33.37
C GLU A 400 -6.18 -17.52 32.26
N ARG A 401 -6.19 -18.23 31.11
CA ARG A 401 -5.39 -17.87 29.94
C ARG A 401 -5.84 -16.54 29.33
N ALA A 402 -7.13 -16.26 29.28
CA ALA A 402 -7.67 -14.98 28.84
C ALA A 402 -7.26 -13.84 29.80
N ALA A 403 -7.37 -14.06 31.11
CA ALA A 403 -6.94 -13.10 32.12
C ALA A 403 -5.42 -12.86 32.09
N ALA A 404 -4.61 -13.87 31.77
CA ALA A 404 -3.16 -13.70 31.57
C ALA A 404 -2.85 -12.83 30.35
N ARG A 405 -3.57 -13.01 29.23
CA ARG A 405 -3.42 -12.16 28.04
C ARG A 405 -3.83 -10.71 28.31
N LEU A 406 -4.88 -10.50 29.09
CA LEU A 406 -5.32 -9.16 29.47
C LEU A 406 -4.25 -8.45 30.32
N ARG A 407 -3.73 -9.13 31.35
CA ARG A 407 -2.63 -8.60 32.18
C ARG A 407 -1.37 -8.28 31.38
N ALA A 408 -1.02 -9.11 30.40
CA ALA A 408 0.12 -8.86 29.53
C ALA A 408 -0.07 -7.58 28.68
N ARG A 409 -1.28 -7.36 28.14
CA ARG A 409 -1.60 -6.12 27.40
C ARG A 409 -1.60 -4.88 28.29
N GLU A 410 -2.11 -5.00 29.52
CA GLU A 410 -2.07 -3.91 30.50
C GLU A 410 -0.63 -3.54 30.87
N GLU A 411 0.25 -4.54 31.04
CA GLU A 411 1.66 -4.33 31.32
C GLU A 411 2.40 -3.69 30.14
N GLU A 412 2.11 -4.13 28.91
CA GLU A 412 2.65 -3.55 27.68
C GLU A 412 2.25 -2.07 27.55
N LEU A 413 0.97 -1.75 27.75
CA LEU A 413 0.48 -0.37 27.71
C LEU A 413 1.08 0.49 28.84
N ARG A 414 1.34 -0.09 30.00
CA ARG A 414 2.06 0.60 31.08
C ARG A 414 3.51 0.90 30.70
N LEU A 415 4.21 -0.02 30.04
CA LEU A 415 5.58 0.20 29.58
C LEU A 415 5.62 1.24 28.45
N GLU A 416 4.65 1.22 27.54
CA GLU A 416 4.54 2.21 26.46
C GLU A 416 4.29 3.61 26.99
N THR A 417 3.39 3.77 27.96
CA THR A 417 3.13 5.05 28.63
C THR A 417 4.35 5.56 29.41
N GLU A 418 5.11 4.68 30.07
CA GLU A 418 6.38 5.05 30.71
C GLU A 418 7.44 5.48 29.67
N ALA A 419 7.56 4.77 28.55
CA ALA A 419 8.48 5.12 27.47
C ALA A 419 8.11 6.45 26.79
N ALA A 420 6.81 6.73 26.62
CA ALA A 420 6.31 8.01 26.13
C ALA A 420 6.65 9.16 27.10
N ALA A 421 6.48 8.94 28.42
CA ALA A 421 6.85 9.92 29.44
C ALA A 421 8.36 10.23 29.43
N ARG A 422 9.23 9.22 29.25
CA ARG A 422 10.68 9.43 29.13
C ARG A 422 11.06 10.24 27.89
N ARG A 423 10.41 9.98 26.74
CA ARG A 423 10.62 10.77 25.51
C ARG A 423 10.21 12.22 25.71
N ALA A 424 9.06 12.47 26.35
CA ALA A 424 8.62 13.82 26.65
C ALA A 424 9.57 14.58 27.59
N GLU A 425 10.12 13.90 28.60
CA GLU A 425 11.13 14.49 29.51
C GLU A 425 12.44 14.83 28.77
N GLU A 426 12.87 13.99 27.83
CA GLU A 426 14.05 14.22 26.99
C GLU A 426 13.85 15.40 26.03
N GLU A 427 12.71 15.47 25.35
CA GLU A 427 12.34 16.62 24.51
C GLU A 427 12.27 17.92 25.31
N GLU A 428 11.73 17.88 26.53
CA GLU A 428 11.70 19.05 27.40
C GLU A 428 13.12 19.48 27.82
N ARG A 429 14.01 18.53 28.12
CA ARG A 429 15.42 18.79 28.43
C ARG A 429 16.13 19.45 27.25
N GLU A 430 15.97 18.91 26.05
CA GLU A 430 16.53 19.49 24.82
C GLU A 430 15.98 20.91 24.56
N ALA A 431 14.68 21.12 24.78
CA ALA A 431 14.07 22.44 24.66
C ALA A 431 14.63 23.46 25.68
N ARG A 432 14.93 23.03 26.91
CA ARG A 432 15.60 23.87 27.91
C ARG A 432 17.03 24.21 27.49
N GLU A 433 17.81 23.23 27.03
CA GLU A 433 19.17 23.45 26.55
C GLU A 433 19.21 24.39 25.34
N ALA A 434 18.29 24.23 24.39
CA ALA A 434 18.15 25.12 23.23
C ALA A 434 17.83 26.57 23.65
N ARG A 435 16.93 26.76 24.62
CA ARG A 435 16.63 28.09 25.18
C ARG A 435 17.86 28.71 25.85
N GLU A 436 18.63 27.94 26.59
CA GLU A 436 19.87 28.41 27.24
C GLU A 436 20.93 28.79 26.20
N GLN A 437 21.10 28.01 25.12
CA GLN A 437 22.01 28.34 24.03
C GLN A 437 21.65 29.67 23.36
N VAL A 438 20.36 29.91 23.07
CA VAL A 438 19.90 31.18 22.49
C VAL A 438 20.18 32.37 23.42
N LEU A 439 19.99 32.20 24.72
CA LEU A 439 20.33 33.23 25.71
C LEU A 439 21.85 33.47 25.79
N ALA A 440 22.66 32.41 25.75
CA ALA A 440 24.11 32.50 25.75
C ALA A 440 24.65 33.20 24.49
N GLU A 441 24.08 32.94 23.31
CA GLU A 441 24.42 33.65 22.07
C GLU A 441 24.03 35.13 22.12
N ARG A 442 22.84 35.45 22.65
CA ARG A 442 22.42 36.84 22.85
C ARG A 442 23.35 37.59 23.82
N GLY A 443 23.81 36.93 24.88
CA GLY A 443 24.76 37.51 25.84
C GLY A 443 26.17 37.73 25.27
N ARG A 444 26.58 36.96 24.25
CA ARG A 444 27.89 37.09 23.58
C ARG A 444 27.93 38.13 22.48
N ARG A 445 26.79 38.64 21.98
CA ARG A 445 26.83 39.75 21.03
C ARG A 445 27.36 40.99 21.75
N PRO A 446 28.60 41.44 21.48
CA PRO A 446 29.07 42.68 22.06
C PRO A 446 28.09 43.75 21.62
N TYR A 447 27.52 44.48 22.56
CA TYR A 447 26.77 45.68 22.25
C TYR A 447 27.70 46.55 21.42
N ALA A 448 27.50 46.56 20.11
CA ALA A 448 28.18 47.48 19.21
C ALA A 448 27.65 48.85 19.62
N VAL A 449 28.36 49.48 20.55
CA VAL A 449 28.16 50.87 20.93
C VAL A 449 28.42 51.65 19.65
N GLY A 450 27.34 51.95 18.93
CA GLY A 450 27.38 52.62 17.65
C GLY A 450 28.10 53.95 17.83
N ALA A 451 29.31 54.03 17.31
CA ALA A 451 29.96 55.30 17.06
C ALA A 451 29.15 55.99 15.96
N VAL A 452 28.16 56.80 16.37
CA VAL A 452 27.41 57.68 15.49
C VAL A 452 28.38 58.76 15.01
N GLY A 453 29.00 58.52 13.86
CA GLY A 453 29.75 59.53 13.13
C GLY A 453 28.79 60.56 12.56
N ARG A 454 28.75 61.75 13.19
CA ARG A 454 28.28 62.97 12.55
C ARG A 454 29.19 63.25 11.34
N SER A 455 28.60 63.37 10.16
CA SER A 455 29.28 63.93 9.00
C SER A 455 28.51 65.17 8.58
N ASP A 456 29.24 66.28 8.52
CA ASP A 456 28.83 67.64 8.14
C ASP A 456 28.54 67.79 6.64
#